data_AF-A0A1G3RGH5-F1
#
_entry.id   AF-A0A1G3RGH5-F1
#
_cell.length_a   1.000
_cell.length_b   1.000
_cell.length_c   1.000
_cell.angle_alpha   90.00
_cell.angle_beta   90.00
_cell.angle_gamma   90.00
#
_symmetry.space_group_name_H-M   'P 1'
#
loop_
_entity.id
_entity.type
_entity.pdbx_description
1 polymer ?
#
loop_
_entity_poly.entity_id
_entity_poly.type
_entity_poly.pdbx_seq_one_letter_code
_entity_poly.pdbx_strand_id
1 'polypeptide(L)'
;MATAQAELSIAFFDKRIYVPGIEIPVKVSIRNDTSQAWRFKLADEKRLSVSFDVRTLGNRPLEASDSWKRAMAASSPAFYRELAIQPGEEYSFVEDLRNFVAVLEPGTYIVSCTLWPELGSLSGSAPFIRSNALNLSVRPGSPAPGATEIFRTGTAEILRAERIGPDEVVGRTIKARQKNLWNEFFLYLDLERLLRNNQDKQRSYDRESDDGRRRMLENYRTDLKQSTVDADIVVIPTSFEITETRYGPLYGTVTVIQKFAYDGFSMIKEYTYELEKQDDIWYIVSYVVRNKGTE
;
A
#
# COMPACT_ATOMS: atom_id res chain seq x y z
N MET A 1 -1.55 30.82 28.95
CA MET A 1 -1.09 29.80 27.99
C MET A 1 -0.45 30.54 26.84
N ALA A 2 0.83 30.29 26.56
CA ALA A 2 1.51 30.98 25.45
C ALA A 2 0.90 30.51 24.13
N THR A 3 0.26 31.41 23.40
CA THR A 3 -0.28 31.12 22.07
C THR A 3 0.88 30.73 21.16
N ALA A 4 0.82 29.55 20.54
CA ALA A 4 1.82 29.16 19.56
C ALA A 4 1.84 30.20 18.43
N GLN A 5 3.02 30.71 18.08
CA GLN A 5 3.18 31.79 17.09
C GLN A 5 2.86 31.33 15.65
N ALA A 6 2.83 30.02 15.43
CA ALA A 6 2.41 29.38 14.20
C ALA A 6 1.91 27.96 14.50
N GLU A 7 1.05 27.43 13.62
CA GLU A 7 0.63 26.04 13.64
C GLU A 7 1.56 25.20 12.75
N LEU A 8 2.02 24.07 13.28
CA LEU A 8 2.72 23.05 12.51
C LEU A 8 1.76 21.90 12.25
N SER A 9 1.64 21.46 11.01
CA SER A 9 0.88 20.26 10.66
C SER A 9 1.67 19.37 9.71
N ILE A 10 1.39 18.08 9.77
CA ILE A 10 1.97 17.08 8.89
C ILE A 10 0.86 16.24 8.25
N ALA A 11 1.08 15.86 6.99
CA ALA A 11 0.25 14.95 6.23
C ALA A 11 1.12 14.05 5.33
N PHE A 12 0.62 12.89 4.94
CA PHE A 12 1.29 12.13 3.87
C PHE A 12 1.18 12.93 2.57
N PHE A 13 2.32 13.18 1.91
CA PHE A 13 2.35 13.92 0.66
C PHE A 13 1.69 13.10 -0.46
N ASP A 14 1.96 11.81 -0.50
CA ASP A 14 1.31 10.83 -1.35
C ASP A 14 0.97 9.59 -0.51
N LYS A 15 -0.33 9.39 -0.23
CA LYS A 15 -0.78 8.31 0.65
C LYS A 15 -0.77 6.99 -0.11
N ARG A 16 0.38 6.33 -0.09
CA ARG A 16 0.60 5.00 -0.66
C ARG A 16 0.72 3.91 0.40
N ILE A 17 0.75 2.66 -0.04
CA ILE A 17 1.08 1.53 0.83
C ILE A 17 2.57 1.63 1.15
N TYR A 18 2.90 1.83 2.42
CA TYR A 18 4.29 1.83 2.88
C TYR A 18 4.73 0.41 3.26
N VAL A 19 5.94 0.05 2.85
CA VAL A 19 6.66 -1.16 3.26
C VAL A 19 8.01 -0.76 3.84
N PRO A 20 8.69 -1.59 4.63
CA PRO A 20 10.02 -1.25 5.14
C PRO A 20 10.97 -0.89 4.00
N GLY A 21 11.70 0.21 4.17
CA GLY A 21 12.73 0.65 3.21
C GLY A 21 12.24 1.48 2.01
N ILE A 22 10.93 1.63 1.74
CA ILE A 22 10.46 2.56 0.70
C ILE A 22 10.31 3.99 1.22
N GLU A 23 10.36 4.96 0.31
CA GLU A 23 10.14 6.37 0.60
C GLU A 23 8.79 6.64 1.26
N ILE A 24 8.82 7.37 2.37
CA ILE A 24 7.62 7.80 3.10
C ILE A 24 7.60 9.33 3.08
N PRO A 25 7.07 9.96 2.01
CA PRO A 25 7.07 11.40 1.86
C PRO A 25 6.00 12.02 2.75
N VAL A 26 6.44 12.89 3.66
CA VAL A 26 5.61 13.62 4.60
C VAL A 26 5.64 15.10 4.20
N LYS A 27 4.46 15.65 3.90
CA LYS A 27 4.27 17.09 3.74
C LYS A 27 4.27 17.72 5.12
N VAL A 28 5.17 18.67 5.35
CA VAL A 28 5.22 19.53 6.54
C VAL A 28 4.65 20.88 6.14
N SER A 29 3.63 21.34 6.85
CA SER A 29 2.94 22.60 6.64
C SER A 29 3.08 23.49 7.88
N ILE A 30 3.46 24.73 7.65
CA ILE A 30 3.64 25.76 8.67
C ILE A 30 2.66 26.88 8.34
N ARG A 31 1.71 27.14 9.22
CA ARG A 31 0.65 28.12 9.00
C ARG A 31 0.67 29.21 10.07
N ASN A 32 0.52 30.46 9.64
CA ASN A 32 0.43 31.59 10.57
C ASN A 32 -1.02 31.98 10.81
N ASP A 33 -1.60 31.54 11.92
CA ASP A 33 -2.95 31.93 12.34
C ASP A 33 -2.98 33.18 13.24
N THR A 34 -1.84 33.85 13.41
CA THR A 34 -1.76 35.10 14.17
C THR A 34 -2.05 36.31 13.28
N SER A 35 -2.27 37.47 13.91
CA SER A 35 -2.50 38.74 13.21
C SER A 35 -1.22 39.48 12.80
N GLN A 36 -0.03 38.92 13.07
CA GLN A 36 1.26 39.52 12.76
C GLN A 36 2.11 38.61 11.87
N ALA A 37 3.01 39.18 11.07
CA ALA A 37 3.95 38.40 10.28
C ALA A 37 4.87 37.60 11.21
N TRP A 38 4.98 36.30 10.96
CA TRP A 38 5.87 35.43 11.73
C TRP A 38 7.14 35.14 10.95
N ARG A 39 8.28 35.29 11.61
CA ARG A 39 9.62 35.09 11.03
C ARG A 39 10.28 33.89 11.69
N PHE A 40 10.87 33.02 10.89
CA PHE A 40 11.61 31.88 11.38
C PHE A 40 12.77 31.52 10.45
N LYS A 41 13.75 30.81 10.99
CA LYS A 41 14.89 30.28 10.25
C LYS A 41 14.60 28.84 9.85
N LEU A 42 14.88 28.53 8.59
CA LEU A 42 14.82 27.18 8.03
C LEU A 42 16.16 26.85 7.40
N ALA A 43 16.86 25.87 7.97
CA ALA A 43 18.12 25.37 7.44
C ALA A 43 17.88 24.80 6.03
N ASP A 44 18.85 24.98 5.13
CA ASP A 44 18.79 24.37 3.80
C ASP A 44 18.72 22.84 3.95
N GLU A 45 19.56 22.29 4.82
CA GLU A 45 19.45 20.92 5.36
C GLU A 45 18.35 20.87 6.43
N LYS A 46 17.16 20.44 6.03
CA LYS A 46 15.94 20.51 6.86
C LYS A 46 16.05 19.68 8.14
N ARG A 47 16.89 18.65 8.17
CA ARG A 47 17.17 17.84 9.38
C ARG A 47 17.72 18.64 10.56
N LEU A 48 18.24 19.85 10.33
CA LEU A 48 18.71 20.76 11.37
C LEU A 48 17.61 21.67 11.92
N SER A 49 16.47 21.76 11.25
CA SER A 49 15.32 22.59 11.66
C SER A 49 14.10 21.78 12.08
N VAL A 50 13.94 20.57 11.55
CA VAL A 50 12.84 19.67 11.90
C VAL A 50 13.34 18.31 12.36
N SER A 51 12.56 17.64 13.20
CA SER A 51 12.75 16.24 13.54
C SER A 51 11.42 15.51 13.53
N PHE A 52 11.48 14.21 13.24
CA PHE A 52 10.34 13.32 13.37
C PHE A 52 10.54 12.39 14.57
N ASP A 53 9.55 12.34 15.46
CA ASP A 53 9.43 11.34 16.52
C ASP A 53 8.42 10.30 16.07
N VAL A 54 8.92 9.08 15.84
CA VAL A 54 8.11 7.95 15.37
C VAL A 54 8.11 6.86 16.42
N ARG A 55 6.92 6.50 16.87
CA ARG A 55 6.73 5.54 17.96
C ARG A 55 5.81 4.40 17.57
N THR A 56 6.02 3.23 18.13
CA THR A 56 5.07 2.11 18.02
C THR A 56 3.80 2.42 18.82
N LEU A 57 2.73 1.63 18.63
CA LEU A 57 1.53 1.71 19.49
C LEU A 57 1.83 1.46 20.98
N GLY A 58 2.91 0.74 21.28
CA GLY A 58 3.42 0.58 22.64
C GLY A 58 4.24 1.77 23.16
N ASN A 59 4.21 2.92 22.47
CA ASN A 59 4.96 4.14 22.79
C ASN A 59 6.48 3.94 22.84
N ARG A 60 7.02 2.96 22.12
CA ARG A 60 8.47 2.77 21.98
C ARG A 60 8.98 3.61 20.80
N PRO A 61 9.97 4.49 20.99
CA PRO A 61 10.55 5.27 19.90
C PRO A 61 11.35 4.38 18.96
N LEU A 62 11.31 4.69 17.66
CA LEU A 62 12.17 4.08 16.66
C LEU A 62 13.56 4.69 16.68
N GLU A 63 14.55 3.92 16.22
CA GLU A 63 15.92 4.41 16.10
C GLU A 63 16.05 5.44 14.97
N ALA A 64 16.98 6.38 15.16
CA ALA A 64 17.36 7.32 14.11
C ALA A 64 18.03 6.60 12.94
N SER A 65 17.76 7.06 11.73
CA SER A 65 18.40 6.55 10.51
C SER A 65 19.90 6.86 10.47
N ASP A 66 20.69 6.04 9.75
CA ASP A 66 22.11 6.31 9.56
C ASP A 66 22.38 7.59 8.78
N SER A 67 21.48 7.99 7.89
CA SER A 67 21.52 9.28 7.20
C SER A 67 21.39 10.44 8.18
N TRP A 68 20.47 10.35 9.14
CA TRP A 68 20.29 11.37 10.17
C TRP A 68 21.52 11.45 11.08
N LYS A 69 22.00 10.31 11.58
CA LYS A 69 23.19 10.23 12.44
C LYS A 69 24.40 10.87 11.76
N ARG A 70 24.63 10.58 10.47
CA ARG A 70 25.71 11.19 9.67
C ARG A 70 25.51 12.69 9.49
N ALA A 71 24.29 13.14 9.18
CA ALA A 71 24.01 14.57 9.01
C ALA A 71 24.25 15.37 10.30
N MET A 72 23.86 14.83 11.46
CA MET A 72 24.08 15.49 12.76
C MET A 72 25.54 15.44 13.22
N ALA A 73 26.29 14.41 12.82
CA ALA A 73 27.71 14.28 13.14
C ALA A 73 28.62 15.13 12.22
N ALA A 74 28.11 15.60 11.08
CA ALA A 74 28.88 16.40 10.14
C ALA A 74 29.15 17.80 10.71
N SER A 75 30.44 18.21 10.74
CA SER A 75 30.87 19.54 11.22
C SER A 75 30.81 20.62 10.12
N SER A 76 29.82 20.55 9.23
CA SER A 76 29.67 21.53 8.15
C SER A 76 28.88 22.76 8.62
N PRO A 77 29.21 23.97 8.14
CA PRO A 77 28.41 25.16 8.41
C PRO A 77 26.95 24.94 7.96
N ALA A 78 26.01 25.25 8.85
CA ALA A 78 24.58 25.16 8.56
C ALA A 78 24.10 26.43 7.86
N PHE A 79 23.90 26.36 6.55
CA PHE A 79 23.22 27.44 5.81
C PHE A 79 21.73 27.40 6.10
N TYR A 80 21.13 28.58 6.24
CA TYR A 80 19.71 28.73 6.51
C TYR A 80 19.13 29.95 5.80
N ARG A 81 17.82 29.94 5.65
CA ARG A 81 17.04 31.05 5.14
C ARG A 81 16.16 31.59 6.24
N GLU A 82 16.01 32.90 6.30
CA GLU A 82 14.96 33.53 7.10
C GLU A 82 13.70 33.65 6.24
N LEU A 83 12.61 33.06 6.71
CA LEU A 83 11.30 33.06 6.06
C LEU A 83 10.37 33.96 6.87
N ALA A 84 9.55 34.75 6.18
CA ALA A 84 8.48 35.53 6.78
C ALA A 84 7.14 35.07 6.18
N ILE A 85 6.23 34.58 7.01
CA ILE A 85 4.88 34.18 6.60
C ILE A 85 3.86 35.19 7.17
N GLN A 86 3.02 35.73 6.30
CA GLN A 86 1.99 36.71 6.65
C GLN A 86 0.79 36.03 7.34
N PRO A 87 -0.07 36.80 8.03
CA PRO A 87 -1.32 36.29 8.58
C PRO A 87 -2.14 35.51 7.55
N GLY A 88 -2.48 34.26 7.85
CA GLY A 88 -3.23 33.34 7.00
C GLY A 88 -2.40 32.61 5.95
N GLU A 89 -1.10 32.89 5.81
CA GLU A 89 -0.24 32.17 4.87
C GLU A 89 0.20 30.80 5.42
N GLU A 90 0.37 29.85 4.49
CA GLU A 90 0.95 28.53 4.74
C GLU A 90 2.20 28.34 3.88
N TYR A 91 3.29 27.91 4.51
CA TYR A 91 4.48 27.42 3.83
C TYR A 91 4.56 25.90 3.98
N SER A 92 4.77 25.18 2.89
CA SER A 92 4.89 23.73 2.91
C SER A 92 6.12 23.22 2.19
N PHE A 93 6.65 22.11 2.68
CA PHE A 93 7.71 21.35 2.01
C PHE A 93 7.52 19.85 2.28
N VAL A 94 8.24 19.00 1.54
CA VAL A 94 8.13 17.54 1.63
C VAL A 94 9.44 16.96 2.10
N GLU A 95 9.38 16.07 3.08
CA GLU A 95 10.53 15.32 3.61
C GLU A 95 10.29 13.82 3.50
N ASP A 96 11.35 13.04 3.23
CA ASP A 96 11.28 11.58 3.34
C ASP A 96 11.59 11.15 4.77
N LEU A 97 10.64 10.50 5.43
CA LEU A 97 10.76 10.05 6.83
C LEU A 97 11.96 9.13 7.05
N ARG A 98 12.38 8.37 6.02
CA ARG A 98 13.57 7.50 6.08
C ARG A 98 14.86 8.26 6.36
N ASN A 99 14.91 9.54 6.00
CA ASN A 99 16.08 10.39 6.28
C ASN A 99 16.22 10.73 7.77
N PHE A 100 15.23 10.42 8.59
CA PHE A 100 15.15 10.75 10.01
C PHE A 100 15.14 9.49 10.89
N VAL A 101 14.28 8.52 10.59
CA VAL A 101 14.10 7.30 11.40
C VAL A 101 14.23 6.02 10.58
N ALA A 102 14.67 4.94 11.22
CA ALA A 102 14.79 3.61 10.64
C ALA A 102 13.50 2.82 10.87
N VAL A 103 12.66 2.72 9.84
CA VAL A 103 11.41 1.93 9.85
C VAL A 103 11.70 0.58 9.21
N LEU A 104 12.17 -0.37 10.02
CA LEU A 104 12.66 -1.68 9.56
C LEU A 104 11.60 -2.78 9.66
N GLU A 105 10.69 -2.64 10.62
CA GLU A 105 9.67 -3.64 10.89
C GLU A 105 8.32 -3.22 10.29
N PRO A 106 7.51 -4.18 9.84
CA PRO A 106 6.10 -3.96 9.59
C PRO A 106 5.36 -3.64 10.88
N GLY A 107 4.41 -2.71 10.82
CA GLY A 107 3.67 -2.31 12.00
C GLY A 107 2.88 -1.03 11.83
N THR A 108 2.23 -0.64 12.90
CA THR A 108 1.53 0.65 12.99
C THR A 108 2.32 1.56 13.91
N TYR A 109 2.58 2.78 13.43
CA TYR A 109 3.39 3.78 14.09
C TYR A 109 2.64 5.10 14.20
N ILE A 110 3.00 5.88 15.20
CA ILE A 110 2.55 7.26 15.40
C ILE A 110 3.73 8.16 15.07
N VAL A 111 3.54 9.03 14.08
CA VAL A 111 4.54 10.00 13.62
C VAL A 111 4.14 11.38 14.11
N SER A 112 5.08 12.12 14.68
CA SER A 112 4.92 13.54 15.00
C SER A 112 6.17 14.30 14.58
N CYS A 113 6.02 15.58 14.26
CA CYS A 113 7.11 16.45 13.84
C CYS A 113 7.31 17.56 14.87
N THR A 114 8.58 17.93 15.09
CA THR A 114 8.96 19.11 15.86
C THR A 114 9.74 20.06 14.95
N LEU A 115 9.43 21.35 15.00
CA LEU A 115 10.14 22.44 14.32
C LEU A 115 10.86 23.30 15.36
N TRP A 116 12.10 23.70 15.05
CA TRP A 116 12.87 24.70 15.78
C TRP A 116 13.06 25.96 14.94
N PRO A 117 12.22 27.00 15.14
CA PRO A 117 12.26 28.24 14.37
C PRO A 117 13.58 29.01 14.46
N GLU A 118 14.38 28.77 15.50
CA GLU A 118 15.67 29.44 15.76
C GLU A 118 16.87 28.49 15.63
N LEU A 119 16.73 27.35 14.92
CA LEU A 119 17.81 26.39 14.63
C LEU A 119 18.44 25.69 15.85
N GLY A 120 17.72 25.59 16.97
CA GLY A 120 18.28 25.09 18.24
C GLY A 120 17.84 23.69 18.63
N SER A 121 18.51 22.64 18.13
CA SER A 121 18.37 21.29 18.72
C SER A 121 19.43 20.97 19.78
N LEU A 122 20.54 21.71 19.86
CA LEU A 122 21.73 21.30 20.62
C LEU A 122 21.85 21.89 22.04
N SER A 123 21.02 22.87 22.41
CA SER A 123 21.18 23.63 23.66
C SER A 123 19.95 23.64 24.57
N GLY A 124 18.95 22.79 24.32
CA GLY A 124 17.89 22.41 25.26
C GLY A 124 16.82 23.46 25.63
N SER A 125 17.01 24.74 25.30
CA SER A 125 16.10 25.83 25.70
C SER A 125 15.48 26.62 24.54
N ALA A 126 15.66 26.17 23.30
CA ALA A 126 15.09 26.85 22.14
C ALA A 126 13.56 26.60 22.05
N PRO A 127 12.76 27.61 21.69
CA PRO A 127 11.33 27.42 21.45
C PRO A 127 11.13 26.42 20.31
N PHE A 128 10.16 25.53 20.46
CA PHE A 128 9.80 24.52 19.47
C PHE A 128 8.29 24.48 19.26
N ILE A 129 7.87 24.02 18.09
CA ILE A 129 6.47 23.82 17.73
C ILE A 129 6.29 22.35 17.36
N ARG A 130 5.23 21.71 17.86
CA ARG A 130 4.89 20.32 17.54
C ARG A 130 3.69 20.24 16.61
N SER A 131 3.70 19.22 15.77
CA SER A 131 2.60 18.94 14.85
C SER A 131 1.50 18.09 15.48
N ASN A 132 0.42 17.92 14.72
CA ASN A 132 -0.50 16.78 14.88
C ASN A 132 0.24 15.43 14.76
N ALA A 133 -0.41 14.36 15.23
CA ALA A 133 0.07 13.00 15.08
C ALA A 133 -0.51 12.34 13.82
N LEU A 134 0.34 11.67 13.04
CA LEU A 134 -0.05 10.85 11.90
C LEU A 134 0.03 9.36 12.25
N ASN A 135 -0.97 8.60 11.82
CA ASN A 135 -0.95 7.16 11.91
C ASN A 135 -0.32 6.56 10.64
N LEU A 136 0.87 6.00 10.78
CA LEU A 136 1.65 5.36 9.73
C LEU A 136 1.46 3.84 9.80
N SER A 137 0.87 3.25 8.77
CA SER A 137 0.77 1.81 8.62
C SER A 137 1.81 1.32 7.62
N VAL A 138 2.73 0.49 8.08
CA VAL A 138 3.78 -0.14 7.30
C VAL A 138 3.42 -1.61 7.18
N ARG A 139 3.13 -2.05 5.97
CA ARG A 139 2.76 -3.44 5.70
C ARG A 139 4.01 -4.31 5.57
N PRO A 140 3.92 -5.60 5.92
CA PRO A 140 4.95 -6.56 5.56
C PRO A 140 4.99 -6.65 4.03
N GLY A 141 6.04 -6.09 3.43
CA GLY A 141 6.29 -6.15 2.00
C GLY A 141 7.78 -6.30 1.77
N SER A 142 8.15 -7.21 0.87
CA SER A 142 9.53 -7.36 0.39
C SER A 142 9.94 -6.07 -0.34
N PRO A 143 11.15 -5.51 -0.12
CA PRO A 143 11.58 -4.34 -0.85
C PRO A 143 11.98 -4.75 -2.28
N ALA A 144 11.23 -4.29 -3.27
CA ALA A 144 11.71 -4.24 -4.66
C ALA A 144 11.17 -2.98 -5.36
N PRO A 145 12.00 -2.31 -6.19
CA PRO A 145 11.75 -0.97 -6.70
C PRO A 145 10.78 -0.97 -7.88
N GLY A 146 9.89 0.03 -7.93
CA GLY A 146 9.07 0.34 -9.10
C GLY A 146 7.58 0.24 -8.84
N ALA A 147 6.99 1.28 -8.26
CA ALA A 147 5.54 1.47 -8.29
C ALA A 147 5.23 2.96 -8.45
N THR A 148 5.62 3.50 -9.61
CA THR A 148 5.05 4.74 -10.13
C THR A 148 3.84 4.35 -10.97
N GLU A 149 2.71 4.08 -10.34
CA GLU A 149 1.43 4.06 -11.05
C GLU A 149 0.60 5.26 -10.58
N ILE A 150 0.67 6.31 -11.40
CA ILE A 150 -0.12 7.53 -11.31
C ILE A 150 -1.58 7.14 -11.60
N PHE A 151 -2.45 7.13 -10.59
CA PHE A 151 -3.87 6.91 -10.81
C PHE A 151 -4.66 8.21 -10.76
N ARG A 152 -5.44 8.41 -11.83
CA ARG A 152 -6.38 9.51 -12.04
C ARG A 152 -7.55 9.40 -11.06
N THR A 153 -7.95 10.60 -10.64
CA THR A 153 -9.08 11.01 -9.80
C THR A 153 -10.38 10.22 -10.00
N GLY A 154 -10.99 9.82 -8.88
CA GLY A 154 -12.42 9.53 -8.79
C GLY A 154 -12.74 8.18 -8.14
N THR A 155 -13.17 8.21 -6.87
CA THR A 155 -13.84 7.11 -6.15
C THR A 155 -12.93 5.98 -5.66
N ALA A 156 -12.04 6.29 -4.70
CA ALA A 156 -11.34 5.28 -3.91
C ALA A 156 -12.23 4.79 -2.75
N GLU A 157 -13.25 3.99 -3.07
CA GLU A 157 -13.70 3.00 -2.09
C GLU A 157 -12.51 2.05 -1.86
N ILE A 158 -12.12 1.87 -0.60
CA ILE A 158 -11.03 0.99 -0.24
C ILE A 158 -11.49 -0.43 -0.57
N LEU A 159 -11.06 -0.97 -1.71
CA LEU A 159 -11.31 -2.37 -2.09
C LEU A 159 -10.72 -3.28 -1.00
N ARG A 160 -11.62 -3.84 -0.19
CA ARG A 160 -11.34 -4.86 0.82
C ARG A 160 -12.21 -6.06 0.50
N ALA A 161 -11.68 -7.25 0.76
CA ALA A 161 -12.48 -8.46 0.61
C ALA A 161 -13.62 -8.41 1.63
N GLU A 162 -14.85 -8.46 1.12
CA GLU A 162 -16.07 -8.43 1.92
C GLU A 162 -16.50 -9.85 2.32
N ARG A 163 -17.33 -9.94 3.36
CA ARG A 163 -17.93 -11.19 3.85
C ARG A 163 -19.16 -11.55 3.01
N ILE A 164 -18.93 -11.91 1.75
CA ILE A 164 -19.96 -12.23 0.76
C ILE A 164 -20.01 -13.74 0.48
N GLY A 165 -21.07 -14.20 -0.19
CA GLY A 165 -21.22 -15.62 -0.56
C GLY A 165 -20.22 -16.09 -1.62
N PRO A 166 -19.96 -17.41 -1.73
CA PRO A 166 -18.99 -17.95 -2.69
C PRO A 166 -19.41 -17.71 -4.15
N ASP A 167 -20.70 -17.74 -4.44
CA ASP A 167 -21.28 -17.36 -5.74
C ASP A 167 -21.01 -15.90 -6.08
N GLU A 168 -21.20 -15.00 -5.11
CA GLU A 168 -20.93 -13.58 -5.29
C GLU A 168 -19.43 -13.31 -5.48
N VAL A 169 -18.55 -14.01 -4.76
CA VAL A 169 -17.10 -13.96 -4.96
C VAL A 169 -16.72 -14.29 -6.39
N VAL A 170 -17.21 -15.41 -6.93
CA VAL A 170 -16.93 -15.84 -8.30
C VAL A 170 -17.51 -14.84 -9.30
N GLY A 171 -18.74 -14.39 -9.09
CA GLY A 171 -19.38 -13.39 -9.94
C GLY A 171 -18.63 -12.05 -9.99
N ARG A 172 -18.16 -11.55 -8.84
CA ARG A 172 -17.34 -10.32 -8.76
C ARG A 172 -15.99 -10.51 -9.46
N THR A 173 -15.34 -11.66 -9.28
CA THR A 173 -14.06 -11.98 -9.92
C THR A 173 -14.17 -11.98 -11.45
N ILE A 174 -15.20 -12.62 -12.00
CA ILE A 174 -15.44 -12.64 -13.46
C ILE A 174 -15.77 -11.22 -13.98
N LYS A 175 -16.64 -10.48 -13.29
CA LYS A 175 -16.99 -9.09 -13.66
C LYS A 175 -15.78 -8.16 -13.62
N ALA A 176 -14.91 -8.31 -12.63
CA ALA A 176 -13.65 -7.56 -12.53
C ALA A 176 -12.78 -7.82 -13.76
N ARG A 177 -12.70 -9.07 -14.23
CA ARG A 177 -11.97 -9.42 -15.45
C ARG A 177 -12.61 -8.80 -16.70
N GLN A 178 -13.94 -8.85 -16.84
CA GLN A 178 -14.68 -8.19 -17.93
C GLN A 178 -14.44 -6.68 -18.00
N LYS A 179 -14.25 -6.02 -16.84
CA LYS A 179 -13.96 -4.58 -16.73
C LYS A 179 -12.46 -4.25 -16.73
N ASN A 180 -11.60 -5.25 -16.89
CA ASN A 180 -10.14 -5.12 -16.81
C ASN A 180 -9.62 -4.58 -15.46
N LEU A 181 -10.34 -4.82 -14.36
CA LEU A 181 -10.02 -4.38 -13.02
C LEU A 181 -9.16 -5.44 -12.30
N TRP A 182 -7.86 -5.41 -12.54
CA TRP A 182 -6.93 -6.40 -11.98
C TRP A 182 -6.91 -6.47 -10.46
N ASN A 183 -7.06 -5.34 -9.77
CA ASN A 183 -7.04 -5.31 -8.31
C ASN A 183 -8.26 -6.01 -7.71
N GLU A 184 -9.44 -5.84 -8.31
CA GLU A 184 -10.67 -6.55 -7.92
C GLU A 184 -10.62 -8.02 -8.30
N PHE A 185 -10.01 -8.35 -9.46
CA PHE A 185 -9.83 -9.73 -9.90
C PHE A 185 -8.97 -10.53 -8.91
N PHE A 186 -7.87 -9.95 -8.43
CA PHE A 186 -6.99 -10.62 -7.45
C PHE A 186 -7.55 -10.62 -6.02
N LEU A 187 -8.63 -9.89 -5.75
CA LEU A 187 -9.10 -9.66 -4.37
C LEU A 187 -9.52 -10.96 -3.66
N TYR A 188 -10.10 -11.90 -4.40
CA TYR A 188 -10.61 -13.16 -3.88
C TYR A 188 -9.84 -14.39 -4.38
N LEU A 189 -8.64 -14.21 -4.94
CA LEU A 189 -7.82 -15.31 -5.42
C LEU A 189 -6.73 -15.65 -4.38
N ASP A 190 -6.67 -16.89 -3.95
CA ASP A 190 -5.52 -17.42 -3.22
C ASP A 190 -4.43 -17.80 -4.24
N LEU A 191 -3.55 -16.84 -4.53
CA LEU A 191 -2.46 -17.02 -5.49
C LEU A 191 -1.48 -18.10 -5.08
N GLU A 192 -1.30 -18.36 -3.79
CA GLU A 192 -0.41 -19.41 -3.31
C GLU A 192 -0.96 -20.78 -3.64
N ARG A 193 -2.24 -21.02 -3.33
CA ARG A 193 -2.87 -22.29 -3.68
C ARG A 193 -2.97 -22.50 -5.17
N LEU A 194 -3.33 -21.45 -5.93
CA LEU A 194 -3.34 -21.52 -7.39
C LEU A 194 -1.95 -21.84 -7.97
N LEU A 195 -0.88 -21.24 -7.43
CA LEU A 195 0.50 -21.55 -7.85
C LEU A 195 0.84 -23.02 -7.58
N ARG A 196 0.47 -23.52 -6.39
CA ARG A 196 0.77 -24.87 -5.93
C ARG A 196 0.01 -25.96 -6.69
N ASN A 197 -1.04 -25.63 -7.44
CA ASN A 197 -1.74 -26.61 -8.28
C ASN A 197 -0.84 -27.17 -9.42
N ASN A 198 0.22 -26.46 -9.79
CA ASN A 198 1.24 -26.95 -10.71
C ASN A 198 2.37 -27.67 -9.94
N GLN A 199 2.57 -28.97 -10.16
CA GLN A 199 3.55 -29.78 -9.42
C GLN A 199 4.99 -29.25 -9.51
N ASP A 200 5.41 -28.69 -10.63
CA ASP A 200 6.77 -28.17 -10.79
C ASP A 200 6.95 -26.85 -10.03
N LYS A 201 5.92 -26.00 -10.06
CA LYS A 201 5.90 -24.76 -9.27
C LYS A 201 5.78 -25.05 -7.78
N GLN A 202 5.00 -26.06 -7.38
CA GLN A 202 4.89 -26.52 -6.00
C GLN A 202 6.23 -26.97 -5.44
N ARG A 203 6.94 -27.86 -6.16
CA ARG A 203 8.27 -28.34 -5.74
C ARG A 203 9.28 -27.21 -5.60
N SER A 204 9.22 -26.23 -6.49
CA SER A 204 10.07 -25.04 -6.44
C SER A 204 9.70 -24.18 -5.24
N TYR A 205 8.40 -23.92 -5.03
CA TYR A 205 7.88 -23.14 -3.91
C TYR A 205 8.22 -23.74 -2.54
N ASP A 206 8.11 -25.06 -2.39
CA ASP A 206 8.38 -25.74 -1.12
C ASP A 206 9.87 -25.69 -0.74
N ARG A 207 10.77 -25.68 -1.74
CA ARG A 207 12.23 -25.60 -1.56
C ARG A 207 12.75 -24.18 -1.38
N GLU A 208 11.95 -23.17 -1.72
CA GLU A 208 12.33 -21.77 -1.60
C GLU A 208 12.26 -21.27 -0.16
N SER A 209 13.12 -20.29 0.13
CA SER A 209 13.02 -19.45 1.32
C SER A 209 11.74 -18.61 1.30
N ASP A 210 11.34 -18.05 2.45
CA ASP A 210 10.14 -17.19 2.51
C ASP A 210 10.21 -15.99 1.56
N ASP A 211 11.40 -15.42 1.33
CA ASP A 211 11.59 -14.36 0.33
C ASP A 211 11.52 -14.88 -1.12
N GLY A 212 12.03 -16.09 -1.37
CA GLY A 212 11.90 -16.76 -2.67
C GLY A 212 10.45 -17.08 -3.02
N ARG A 213 9.69 -17.60 -2.06
CA ARG A 213 8.24 -17.85 -2.16
C ARG A 213 7.47 -16.59 -2.51
N ARG A 214 7.77 -15.46 -1.84
CA ARG A 214 7.17 -14.15 -2.14
C ARG A 214 7.44 -13.71 -3.58
N ARG A 215 8.67 -13.84 -4.06
CA ARG A 215 9.03 -13.52 -5.46
C ARG A 215 8.32 -14.43 -6.45
N MET A 216 8.20 -15.73 -6.15
CA MET A 216 7.46 -16.67 -6.98
C MET A 216 5.98 -16.27 -7.12
N LEU A 217 5.34 -15.80 -6.04
CA LEU A 217 3.95 -15.34 -6.07
C LEU A 217 3.77 -14.03 -6.85
N GLU A 218 4.69 -13.08 -6.72
CA GLU A 218 4.65 -11.82 -7.50
C GLU A 218 4.90 -12.08 -8.99
N ASN A 219 5.85 -12.96 -9.32
CA ASN A 219 6.07 -13.41 -10.69
C ASN A 219 4.82 -14.08 -11.24
N TYR A 220 4.22 -15.00 -10.48
CA TYR A 220 2.99 -15.67 -10.88
C TYR A 220 1.83 -14.70 -11.10
N ARG A 221 1.69 -13.69 -10.24
CA ARG A 221 0.71 -12.60 -10.42
C ARG A 221 0.96 -11.81 -11.70
N THR A 222 2.23 -11.56 -12.03
CA THR A 222 2.65 -10.84 -13.24
C THR A 222 2.39 -11.68 -14.48
N ASP A 223 2.71 -12.98 -14.43
CA ASP A 223 2.47 -13.94 -15.49
C ASP A 223 0.97 -14.10 -15.77
N LEU A 224 0.13 -14.10 -14.72
CA LEU A 224 -1.33 -14.07 -14.85
C LEU A 224 -1.79 -12.79 -15.55
N LYS A 225 -1.26 -11.60 -15.18
CA LYS A 225 -1.58 -10.34 -15.87
C LYS A 225 -1.21 -10.35 -17.34
N GLN A 226 -0.10 -11.00 -17.68
CA GLN A 226 0.40 -11.15 -19.04
C GLN A 226 -0.26 -12.32 -19.79
N SER A 227 -1.12 -13.10 -19.13
CA SER A 227 -1.75 -14.32 -19.68
C SER A 227 -0.73 -15.38 -20.13
N THR A 228 0.45 -15.40 -19.51
CA THR A 228 1.56 -16.33 -19.80
C THR A 228 1.37 -17.68 -19.10
N VAL A 229 0.62 -17.71 -18.00
CA VAL A 229 0.31 -18.92 -17.21
C VAL A 229 -1.16 -18.95 -16.86
N ASP A 230 -1.72 -20.14 -16.65
CA ASP A 230 -3.10 -20.33 -16.18
C ASP A 230 -4.11 -19.50 -17.01
N ALA A 231 -3.91 -19.51 -18.33
CA ALA A 231 -4.59 -18.61 -19.25
C ALA A 231 -6.12 -18.69 -19.12
N ASP A 232 -6.65 -19.87 -18.81
CA ASP A 232 -8.10 -20.13 -18.71
C ASP A 232 -8.80 -19.33 -17.62
N ILE A 233 -8.19 -19.03 -16.47
CA ILE A 233 -8.83 -18.21 -15.41
C ILE A 233 -8.79 -16.71 -15.74
N VAL A 234 -7.93 -16.30 -16.68
CA VAL A 234 -7.69 -14.89 -17.04
C VAL A 234 -8.45 -14.47 -18.30
N VAL A 235 -8.84 -15.42 -19.16
CA VAL A 235 -9.62 -15.14 -20.37
C VAL A 235 -10.88 -14.38 -20.00
N ILE A 236 -11.17 -13.30 -20.75
CA ILE A 236 -12.38 -12.50 -20.54
C ILE A 236 -13.57 -13.20 -21.22
N PRO A 237 -14.56 -13.70 -20.47
CA PRO A 237 -15.78 -14.21 -21.07
C PRO A 237 -16.69 -13.06 -21.52
N THR A 238 -17.41 -13.27 -22.61
CA THR A 238 -18.46 -12.34 -23.07
C THR A 238 -19.65 -12.36 -22.12
N SER A 239 -20.00 -13.53 -21.60
CA SER A 239 -21.06 -13.70 -20.60
C SER A 239 -20.80 -14.91 -19.71
N PHE A 240 -21.40 -14.94 -18.54
CA PHE A 240 -21.34 -16.08 -17.64
C PHE A 240 -22.67 -16.28 -16.90
N GLU A 241 -22.94 -17.52 -16.50
CA GLU A 241 -24.10 -17.91 -15.72
C GLU A 241 -23.67 -18.89 -14.61
N ILE A 242 -23.98 -18.57 -13.36
CA ILE A 242 -23.74 -19.47 -12.22
C ILE A 242 -24.86 -20.52 -12.22
N THR A 243 -24.50 -21.78 -12.44
CA THR A 243 -25.47 -22.88 -12.54
C THR A 243 -25.67 -23.60 -11.22
N GLU A 244 -24.65 -23.65 -10.38
CA GLU A 244 -24.70 -24.36 -9.10
C GLU A 244 -23.73 -23.77 -8.09
N THR A 245 -24.18 -23.67 -6.83
CA THR A 245 -23.37 -23.25 -5.69
C THR A 245 -23.60 -24.23 -4.54
N ARG A 246 -22.53 -24.85 -4.04
CA ARG A 246 -22.56 -25.76 -2.88
C ARG A 246 -21.51 -25.30 -1.88
N TYR A 247 -21.88 -25.04 -0.63
CA TYR A 247 -20.88 -24.67 0.38
C TYR A 247 -21.27 -25.14 1.78
N GLY A 248 -20.24 -25.47 2.55
CA GLY A 248 -20.31 -25.72 3.98
C GLY A 248 -19.67 -24.58 4.77
N PRO A 249 -19.30 -24.82 6.04
CA PRO A 249 -18.72 -23.78 6.89
C PRO A 249 -17.34 -23.26 6.42
N LEU A 250 -16.54 -24.12 5.78
CA LEU A 250 -15.14 -23.84 5.42
C LEU A 250 -14.83 -24.02 3.93
N TYR A 251 -15.60 -24.81 3.21
CA TYR A 251 -15.33 -25.14 1.80
C TYR A 251 -16.57 -24.93 0.94
N GLY A 252 -16.37 -24.49 -0.29
CA GLY A 252 -17.43 -24.27 -1.26
C GLY A 252 -17.00 -24.59 -2.68
N THR A 253 -17.97 -24.89 -3.53
CA THR A 253 -17.80 -25.06 -4.96
C THR A 253 -18.87 -24.26 -5.70
N VAL A 254 -18.46 -23.62 -6.79
CA VAL A 254 -19.34 -22.83 -7.66
C VAL A 254 -19.11 -23.25 -9.10
N THR A 255 -20.16 -23.71 -9.76
CA THR A 255 -20.14 -24.09 -11.18
C THR A 255 -20.70 -22.96 -12.02
N VAL A 256 -19.97 -22.58 -13.07
CA VAL A 256 -20.29 -21.44 -13.94
C VAL A 256 -20.14 -21.85 -15.40
N ILE A 257 -21.16 -21.57 -16.21
CA ILE A 257 -21.04 -21.64 -17.67
C ILE A 257 -20.53 -20.28 -18.17
N GLN A 258 -19.43 -20.28 -18.92
CA GLN A 258 -18.85 -19.09 -19.53
C GLN A 258 -18.87 -19.21 -21.05
N LYS A 259 -19.28 -18.13 -21.73
CA LYS A 259 -19.28 -18.01 -23.19
C LYS A 259 -18.18 -17.05 -23.63
N PHE A 260 -17.42 -17.46 -24.64
CA PHE A 260 -16.33 -16.69 -25.23
C PHE A 260 -16.62 -16.49 -26.71
N ALA A 261 -16.80 -15.23 -27.13
CA ALA A 261 -17.02 -14.90 -28.53
C ALA A 261 -15.71 -14.93 -29.32
N TYR A 262 -15.73 -15.60 -30.47
CA TYR A 262 -14.70 -15.59 -31.49
C TYR A 262 -15.32 -15.20 -32.84
N ASP A 263 -14.49 -14.93 -33.84
CA ASP A 263 -14.98 -14.64 -35.19
C ASP A 263 -15.70 -15.87 -35.76
N GLY A 264 -17.03 -15.76 -35.87
CA GLY A 264 -17.89 -16.77 -36.51
C GLY A 264 -18.39 -17.90 -35.62
N PHE A 265 -18.03 -17.95 -34.33
CA PHE A 265 -18.56 -18.93 -33.36
C PHE A 265 -18.36 -18.47 -31.91
N SER A 266 -19.10 -19.06 -30.98
CA SER A 266 -18.91 -18.89 -29.54
C SER A 266 -18.44 -20.19 -28.90
N MET A 267 -17.41 -20.15 -28.06
CA MET A 267 -16.99 -21.30 -27.27
C MET A 267 -17.67 -21.30 -25.91
N ILE A 268 -18.17 -22.45 -25.48
CA ILE A 268 -18.81 -22.62 -24.18
C ILE A 268 -17.94 -23.50 -23.30
N LYS A 269 -17.56 -22.99 -22.13
CA LYS A 269 -16.80 -23.74 -21.12
C LYS A 269 -17.55 -23.73 -19.79
N GLU A 270 -17.51 -24.85 -19.10
CA GLU A 270 -17.95 -24.97 -17.71
C GLU A 270 -16.73 -24.87 -16.80
N TYR A 271 -16.78 -23.92 -15.87
CA TYR A 271 -15.78 -23.73 -14.83
C TYR A 271 -16.37 -24.22 -13.52
N THR A 272 -15.63 -25.04 -12.79
CA THR A 272 -15.91 -25.37 -11.39
C THR A 272 -14.84 -24.72 -10.54
N TYR A 273 -15.22 -23.69 -9.78
CA TYR A 273 -14.35 -23.01 -8.83
C TYR A 273 -14.44 -23.68 -7.46
N GLU A 274 -13.29 -23.94 -6.85
CA GLU A 274 -13.19 -24.39 -5.47
C GLU A 274 -12.80 -23.21 -4.59
N LEU A 275 -13.51 -23.04 -3.47
CA LEU A 275 -13.32 -21.95 -2.54
C LEU A 275 -13.09 -22.46 -1.13
N GLU A 276 -12.25 -21.74 -0.38
CA GLU A 276 -12.03 -21.95 1.05
C GLU A 276 -12.31 -20.66 1.82
N LYS A 277 -12.84 -20.82 3.03
CA LYS A 277 -13.17 -19.70 3.91
C LYS A 277 -12.05 -19.45 4.90
N GLN A 278 -11.49 -18.24 4.87
CA GLN A 278 -10.50 -17.75 5.83
C GLN A 278 -10.97 -16.42 6.42
N ASP A 279 -10.96 -16.30 7.75
CA ASP A 279 -11.40 -15.09 8.48
C ASP A 279 -12.78 -14.58 8.05
N ASP A 280 -13.72 -15.51 7.81
CA ASP A 280 -15.09 -15.25 7.37
C ASP A 280 -15.22 -14.76 5.91
N ILE A 281 -14.16 -14.85 5.11
CA ILE A 281 -14.08 -14.43 3.71
C ILE A 281 -13.77 -15.64 2.83
N TRP A 282 -14.44 -15.76 1.69
CA TRP A 282 -14.20 -16.84 0.73
C TRP A 282 -13.12 -16.46 -0.29
N TYR A 283 -12.20 -17.39 -0.54
CA TYR A 283 -11.16 -17.26 -1.54
C TYR A 283 -11.22 -18.42 -2.52
N ILE A 284 -11.06 -18.14 -3.81
CA ILE A 284 -10.90 -19.13 -4.86
C ILE A 284 -9.48 -19.70 -4.75
N VAL A 285 -9.40 -21.00 -4.49
CA VAL A 285 -8.14 -21.72 -4.25
C VAL A 285 -7.77 -22.62 -5.43
N SER A 286 -8.76 -23.02 -6.23
CA SER A 286 -8.58 -23.88 -7.40
C SER A 286 -9.73 -23.70 -8.38
N TYR A 287 -9.52 -24.15 -9.62
CA TYR A 287 -10.54 -24.17 -10.66
C TYR A 287 -10.29 -25.34 -11.61
N VAL A 288 -11.38 -25.87 -12.17
CA VAL A 288 -11.35 -26.90 -13.22
C VAL A 288 -12.19 -26.42 -14.39
N VAL A 289 -11.71 -26.64 -15.61
CA VAL A 289 -12.37 -26.20 -16.84
C VAL A 289 -12.75 -27.41 -17.69
N ARG A 290 -14.00 -27.42 -18.17
CA ARG A 290 -14.52 -28.43 -19.10
C ARG A 290 -15.08 -27.74 -20.33
N ASN A 291 -14.62 -28.14 -21.52
CA ASN A 291 -15.21 -27.66 -22.76
C ASN A 291 -16.60 -28.28 -22.97
N LYS A 292 -17.62 -27.46 -23.18
CA LYS A 292 -19.02 -27.88 -23.41
C LYS A 292 -19.42 -27.83 -24.88
N GLY A 293 -18.61 -27.20 -25.74
CA GLY A 293 -18.84 -27.16 -27.18
C GLY A 293 -18.73 -25.74 -27.77
N THR A 294 -19.25 -25.60 -28.99
CA THR A 294 -19.30 -24.34 -29.74
C THR A 294 -20.71 -24.09 -30.25
N GLU A 295 -21.15 -22.84 -30.21
CA GLU A 295 -22.43 -22.35 -30.77
C GLU A 295 -22.19 -21.38 -31.93
#